data_AF-A0A1I6EGS6-F1
#
_entry.id   AF-A0A1I6EGS6-F1
#
_cell.length_a   1.000
_cell.length_b   1.000
_cell.length_c   1.000
_cell.angle_alpha   90.00
_cell.angle_beta   90.00
_cell.angle_gamma   90.00
#
_symmetry.space_group_name_H-M   'P 1'
#
loop_
_entity.id
_entity.type
_entity.pdbx_description
1 polymer ?
#
loop_
_entity_poly.entity_id
_entity_poly.type
_entity_poly.pdbx_seq_one_letter_code
_entity_poly.pdbx_strand_id
1 'polypeptide(L)'
;MGDLQRVDDWLAALLANLEPAARSRMMRQLAQELRRSQQQNIRLQRNPDGSGYEPRRVTEKYYLLAQQSGHCVKHCTMPGTCSTD
;
A
#
# COMPACT_ATOMS: atom_id res chain seq x y z
N MET A 1 12.44 -4.60 24.34
CA MET A 1 12.05 -3.18 24.17
C MET A 1 13.23 -2.21 24.29
N GLY A 2 14.29 -2.48 25.07
CA GLY A 2 15.41 -1.54 25.23
C GLY A 2 16.30 -1.35 23.99
N ASP A 3 16.46 -2.36 23.14
CA ASP A 3 17.34 -2.27 21.97
C ASP A 3 16.79 -1.34 20.87
N LEU A 4 15.48 -1.36 20.65
CA LEU A 4 14.84 -0.51 19.64
C LEU A 4 14.92 0.96 20.04
N GLN A 5 14.68 1.26 21.32
CA GLN A 5 14.83 2.59 21.89
C GLN A 5 16.26 3.13 21.71
N ARG A 6 17.26 2.28 21.93
CA ARG A 6 18.68 2.64 21.75
C ARG A 6 19.02 2.94 20.29
N VAL A 7 18.42 2.22 19.34
CA VAL A 7 18.58 2.50 17.91
C VAL A 7 17.91 3.84 17.56
N ASP A 8 16.71 4.10 18.08
CA ASP A 8 15.99 5.35 17.85
C ASP A 8 16.77 6.56 18.38
N ASP A 9 17.31 6.47 19.60
CA ASP A 9 18.09 7.54 20.22
C ASP A 9 19.38 7.83 19.44
N TRP A 10 20.08 6.78 19.01
CA TRP A 10 21.30 6.91 18.19
C TRP A 10 20.99 7.52 16.82
N LEU A 11 19.91 7.09 16.19
CA LEU A 11 19.46 7.62 14.90
C LEU A 11 19.04 9.09 15.01
N ALA A 12 18.30 9.44 16.07
CA ALA A 12 17.91 10.81 16.35
C ALA A 12 19.13 11.72 16.54
N ALA A 13 20.16 11.26 17.26
CA ALA A 13 21.42 11.98 17.42
C ALA A 13 22.14 12.17 16.08
N LEU A 14 22.19 11.13 15.23
CA LEU A 14 22.78 11.23 13.89
C LEU A 14 22.03 12.24 13.02
N LEU A 15 20.69 12.21 13.05
CA LEU A 15 19.83 13.14 12.33
C LEU A 15 20.00 14.58 12.82
N ALA A 16 20.19 14.79 14.12
CA ALA A 16 20.44 16.10 14.73
C ALA A 16 21.74 16.75 14.20
N ASN A 17 22.75 15.93 13.88
CA ASN A 17 24.03 16.38 13.35
C ASN A 17 24.00 16.68 11.83
N LEU A 18 22.93 16.33 11.11
CA LEU A 18 22.75 16.69 9.71
C LEU A 18 22.26 18.13 9.55
N GLU A 19 22.86 18.86 8.60
CA GLU A 19 22.36 20.17 8.16
C GLU A 19 20.87 20.08 7.76
N PRO A 20 20.02 21.08 8.09
CA PRO A 20 18.61 21.08 7.72
C PRO A 20 18.32 20.78 6.24
N ALA A 21 19.18 21.26 5.33
CA ALA A 21 19.08 21.00 3.90
C ALA A 21 19.30 19.52 3.54
N ALA A 22 20.31 18.87 4.15
CA ALA A 22 20.59 17.46 3.95
C ALA A 22 19.46 16.57 4.49
N ARG A 23 18.93 16.90 5.68
CA ARG A 23 17.78 16.19 6.27
C ARG A 23 16.55 16.26 5.36
N SER A 24 16.27 17.44 4.82
CA SER A 24 15.13 17.65 3.91
C SER A 24 15.28 16.87 2.60
N ARG A 25 16.49 16.76 2.05
CA ARG A 25 16.76 15.95 0.84
C ARG A 25 16.55 14.45 1.12
N MET A 26 17.10 13.95 2.22
CA MET A 26 16.96 12.55 2.63
C MET A 26 15.49 12.18 2.86
N MET A 27 14.74 12.98 3.60
CA MET A 27 13.31 12.72 3.86
C MET A 27 12.47 12.72 2.57
N ARG A 28 12.80 13.59 1.60
CA ARG A 28 12.15 13.56 0.29
C ARG A 28 12.43 12.28 -0.48
N GLN A 29 13.67 11.79 -0.46
CA GLN A 29 14.03 10.52 -1.12
C GLN A 29 13.30 9.35 -0.47
N LEU A 30 13.30 9.27 0.86
CA LEU A 30 12.56 8.25 1.63
C LEU A 30 11.06 8.25 1.27
N ALA A 31 10.44 9.43 1.25
CA ALA A 31 9.02 9.56 0.91
C ALA A 31 8.72 9.13 -0.54
N GLN A 32 9.63 9.40 -1.49
CA GLN A 32 9.48 8.96 -2.87
C GLN A 32 9.56 7.44 -3.00
N GLU A 33 10.50 6.80 -2.30
CA GLU A 33 10.64 5.35 -2.28
C GLU A 33 9.44 4.67 -1.61
N LEU A 34 8.99 5.19 -0.46
CA LEU A 34 7.79 4.70 0.22
C LEU A 34 6.56 4.78 -0.69
N ARG A 35 6.39 5.89 -1.42
CA ARG A 35 5.30 6.05 -2.39
C ARG A 35 5.39 5.01 -3.50
N ARG A 36 6.59 4.75 -4.06
CA ARG A 36 6.78 3.73 -5.10
C ARG A 36 6.45 2.33 -4.59
N SER A 37 6.94 1.97 -3.41
CA SER A 37 6.62 0.69 -2.77
C SER A 37 5.12 0.55 -2.53
N GLN A 38 4.46 1.59 -2.02
CA GLN A 38 3.03 1.57 -1.77
C GLN A 38 2.22 1.43 -3.07
N GLN A 39 2.62 2.13 -4.13
CA GLN A 39 2.00 1.98 -5.45
C GLN A 39 2.12 0.55 -5.99
N GLN A 40 3.29 -0.08 -5.82
CA GLN A 40 3.50 -1.47 -6.20
C GLN A 40 2.64 -2.43 -5.36
N ASN A 41 2.57 -2.21 -4.04
CA ASN A 41 1.72 -2.98 -3.13
C ASN A 41 0.25 -2.89 -3.52
N ILE A 42 -0.27 -1.68 -3.79
CA ILE A 42 -1.64 -1.48 -4.26
C ILE A 42 -1.89 -2.17 -5.60
N ARG A 43 -0.96 -2.04 -6.56
CA ARG A 43 -1.05 -2.71 -7.86
C ARG A 43 -1.15 -4.22 -7.70
N LEU A 44 -0.42 -4.78 -6.74
CA LEU A 44 -0.42 -6.20 -6.42
C LEU A 44 -1.51 -6.59 -5.40
N GLN A 45 -2.41 -5.68 -4.99
CA GLN A 45 -3.37 -5.89 -3.90
C GLN A 45 -2.76 -6.52 -2.63
N ARG A 46 -1.58 -6.03 -2.22
CA ARG A 46 -0.85 -6.50 -1.05
C ARG A 46 -0.76 -5.41 0.02
N ASN A 47 -0.83 -5.85 1.26
CA ASN A 47 -0.53 -5.07 2.45
C ASN A 47 1.00 -4.92 2.62
N PRO A 48 1.46 -3.99 3.48
CA PRO A 48 2.88 -3.82 3.78
C PRO A 48 3.53 -5.07 4.41
N ASP A 49 2.75 -5.91 5.09
CA ASP A 49 3.19 -7.21 5.63
C ASP A 49 3.24 -8.33 4.56
N GLY A 50 2.85 -8.02 3.32
CA GLY A 50 2.81 -8.95 2.19
C GLY A 50 1.51 -9.74 2.07
N SER A 51 0.59 -9.64 3.03
CA SER A 51 -0.72 -10.31 2.96
C SER A 51 -1.59 -9.70 1.85
N GLY A 52 -2.52 -10.48 1.30
CA GLY A 52 -3.48 -9.95 0.32
C GLY A 52 -4.47 -8.99 0.98
N TYR A 53 -5.01 -8.06 0.20
CA TYR A 53 -6.14 -7.25 0.67
C TYR A 53 -7.36 -8.12 0.93
N GLU A 54 -8.05 -7.83 2.03
CA GLU A 54 -9.34 -8.42 2.32
C GLU A 54 -10.33 -8.07 1.20
N PRO A 55 -11.08 -9.06 0.64
CA PRO A 55 -12.09 -8.82 -0.36
C PRO A 55 -13.08 -7.74 0.12
N ARG A 56 -13.36 -6.77 -0.76
CA ARG A 56 -14.29 -5.70 -0.44
C ARG A 56 -15.67 -6.28 -0.13
N ARG A 57 -16.20 -5.96 1.05
CA ARG A 57 -17.61 -6.24 1.38
C ARG A 57 -18.52 -5.58 0.35
N VAL A 58 -19.26 -6.41 -0.36
CA VAL A 58 -20.31 -6.02 -1.30
C VAL A 58 -21.64 -6.06 -0.56
N THR A 59 -22.46 -5.03 -0.74
CA THR A 59 -23.76 -4.95 -0.08
C THR A 59 -24.79 -5.82 -0.80
N GLU A 60 -25.79 -6.33 -0.07
CA GLU A 60 -26.88 -7.14 -0.62
C GLU A 60 -27.54 -6.47 -1.83
N LYS A 61 -27.74 -5.15 -1.76
CA LYS A 61 -28.27 -4.34 -2.87
C LYS A 61 -27.45 -4.48 -4.16
N TYR A 62 -26.12 -4.54 -4.06
CA TYR A 62 -25.25 -4.72 -5.23
C TYR A 62 -25.44 -6.09 -5.89
N TYR A 63 -25.65 -7.15 -5.11
CA TYR A 63 -25.91 -8.49 -5.65
C TYR A 63 -27.27 -8.60 -6.34
N LEU A 64 -28.31 -8.01 -5.75
CA LEU A 64 -29.66 -7.99 -6.32
C LEU A 64 -29.71 -7.20 -7.65
N LEU A 65 -28.98 -6.09 -7.75
CA LEU A 65 -28.86 -5.30 -8.99
C LEU A 65 -28.06 -6.04 -10.08
N ALA A 66 -27.05 -6.81 -9.70
CA ALA A 66 -26.26 -7.60 -10.66
C ALA A 66 -27.07 -8.74 -11.30
N GLN A 67 -27.99 -9.37 -10.55
CA GLN A 67 -28.87 -10.42 -11.08
C GLN A 67 -29.90 -9.91 -12.08
N GLN A 68 -30.38 -8.67 -11.92
CA GLN A 68 -31.37 -8.07 -12.83
C GLN A 68 -30.73 -7.52 -14.12
N SER A 69 -29.45 -7.16 -14.09
CA SER A 69 -28.80 -6.46 -15.19
C SER A 69 -28.15 -7.40 -16.23
N GLY A 70 -28.14 -8.72 -16.02
CA GLY A 70 -27.54 -9.68 -16.97
C GLY A 70 -26.05 -9.43 -17.26
N HIS A 71 -25.40 -8.54 -16.49
CA HIS A 71 -24.01 -8.18 -16.68
C HIS A 71 -23.16 -9.04 -15.75
N CYS A 72 -22.33 -9.89 -16.34
CA CYS A 72 -21.30 -10.63 -15.61
C CYS A 72 -20.50 -9.65 -14.74
N VAL A 73 -20.63 -9.78 -13.42
CA VAL A 73 -19.75 -9.10 -12.46
C VAL A 73 -18.37 -9.67 -12.71
N LYS A 74 -17.55 -8.97 -13.50
CA LYS A 74 -16.17 -9.34 -13.74
C LYS A 74 -15.49 -9.49 -12.38
N HIS A 75 -15.22 -10.74 -11.98
CA HIS A 75 -14.36 -11.04 -10.85
C HIS A 75 -12.96 -10.55 -11.23
N CYS A 76 -12.65 -9.32 -10.87
CA CYS A 76 -11.30 -8.76 -11.00
C CYS A 76 -10.42 -9.38 -9.92
N THR A 77 -10.03 -10.64 -10.11
CA THR A 77 -8.95 -11.26 -9.35
C THR A 77 -7.63 -10.89 -10.03
N MET A 78 -7.01 -9.78 -9.59
CA MET A 78 -5.62 -9.37 -9.88
C MET A 78 -5.31 -8.92 -11.34
N PRO A 79 -4.23 -8.13 -11.57
CA PRO A 79 -4.12 -7.31 -12.78
C PRO A 79 -3.49 -8.10 -13.93
N GLY A 80 -4.18 -8.22 -15.06
CA GLY A 80 -3.46 -8.58 -16.29
C GLY A 80 -4.25 -9.04 -17.50
N THR A 81 -5.39 -9.71 -17.35
CA THR A 81 -6.14 -10.19 -18.53
C THR A 81 -7.63 -10.24 -18.23
N CYS A 82 -8.39 -9.28 -18.76
CA CYS A 82 -9.82 -9.45 -18.95
C CYS A 82 -10.01 -10.44 -20.11
N SER A 83 -10.34 -11.69 -19.82
CA SER A 83 -10.94 -12.59 -20.82
C SER A 83 -12.44 -12.30 -20.87
N THR A 84 -12.96 -12.17 -22.08
CA THR A 84 -14.40 -12.27 -22.37
C THR A 84 -14.60 -13.60 -23.06
N ASP A 85 -15.26 -14.52 -22.38
CA ASP A 85 -16.19 -15.46 -23.00
C ASP A 85 -17.57 -15.21 -22.38
#